data_AF-A0A7W8G074-F1
#
_entry.id   AF-A0A7W8G074-F1
#
_cell.length_a   1.000
_cell.length_b   1.000
_cell.length_c   1.000
_cell.angle_alpha   90.00
_cell.angle_beta   90.00
_cell.angle_gamma   90.00
#
_symmetry.space_group_name_H-M   'P 1'
#
loop_
_entity.id
_entity.type
_entity.pdbx_description
1 polymer ?
#
loop_
_entity_poly.entity_id
_entity_poly.type
_entity_poly.pdbx_seq_one_letter_code
_entity_poly.pdbx_strand_id
1 'polypeptide(L)'
;MSTRRLRYPAQRLDFTCGASALMYAVARLVPTAGTGLQEEIGIWREANTVYMGAGHPGCGPYGLALAARRRGLQASVLRNTDAVFLAATVRLPAHRAIMASEHARMRHAALQAGVRDAHADIDRWRMSDRIARGEQPIVLVSLARLTGEHAPHWVLVDAITPDTVRFIDPWNDTGGPTARRREVAHGEFARIARFGRIGERALVSVGAGRSSTS
;
A
#
# COMPACT_ATOMS: atom_id res chain seq x y z
N MET A 1 -18.08 -3.48 -18.73
CA MET A 1 -17.70 -2.86 -17.45
C MET A 1 -17.06 -1.51 -17.75
N SER A 2 -17.75 -0.41 -17.40
CA SER A 2 -17.32 0.96 -17.73
C SER A 2 -15.94 1.27 -17.13
N THR A 3 -15.00 1.64 -17.99
CA THR A 3 -13.69 2.20 -17.65
C THR A 3 -13.89 3.55 -16.99
N ARG A 4 -14.18 3.55 -15.68
CA ARG A 4 -14.16 4.76 -14.85
C ARG A 4 -12.80 5.42 -15.06
N ARG A 5 -12.78 6.53 -15.82
CA ARG A 5 -11.56 7.31 -16.10
C ARG A 5 -10.84 7.55 -14.79
N LEU A 6 -9.54 7.24 -14.75
CA LEU A 6 -8.66 7.58 -13.65
C LEU A 6 -8.66 9.12 -13.50
N ARG A 7 -9.55 9.67 -12.68
CA ARG A 7 -9.61 11.11 -12.34
C ARG A 7 -8.81 11.44 -11.08
N TYR A 8 -7.95 10.54 -10.64
CA TYR A 8 -7.15 10.74 -9.43
C TYR A 8 -5.79 11.33 -9.79
N PRO A 9 -5.27 12.27 -8.99
CA PRO A 9 -3.95 12.85 -9.22
C PRO A 9 -2.84 11.82 -8.97
N ALA A 10 -1.67 12.03 -9.57
CA ALA A 10 -0.44 11.32 -9.20
C ALA A 10 -0.03 11.69 -7.77
N GLN A 11 0.84 10.88 -7.15
CA GLN A 11 1.51 11.32 -5.93
C GLN A 11 2.29 12.60 -6.23
N ARG A 12 2.32 13.51 -5.27
CA ARG A 12 2.91 14.84 -5.43
C ARG A 12 4.26 14.98 -4.73
N LEU A 13 4.59 14.02 -3.88
CA LEU A 13 5.79 14.03 -3.04
C LEU A 13 6.49 12.68 -3.14
N ASP A 14 7.81 12.68 -2.99
CA ASP A 14 8.67 11.51 -3.26
C ASP A 14 8.48 10.37 -2.25
N PHE A 15 7.81 10.64 -1.13
CA PHE A 15 7.65 9.74 0.01
C PHE A 15 6.18 9.37 0.31
N THR A 16 5.24 9.80 -0.52
CA THR A 16 3.79 9.61 -0.29
C THR A 16 3.15 8.51 -1.14
N CYS A 17 3.92 7.60 -1.74
CA CYS A 17 3.38 6.52 -2.59
C CYS A 17 2.28 5.70 -1.89
N GLY A 18 2.51 5.29 -0.64
CA GLY A 18 1.51 4.57 0.17
C GLY A 18 0.27 5.41 0.45
N ALA A 19 0.46 6.70 0.75
CA ALA A 19 -0.64 7.62 1.02
C ALA A 19 -1.49 7.87 -0.23
N SER A 20 -0.85 8.08 -1.38
CA SER A 20 -1.50 8.25 -2.68
C SER A 20 -2.25 6.99 -3.12
N ALA A 21 -1.64 5.80 -2.94
CA ALA A 21 -2.29 4.52 -3.22
C ALA A 21 -3.53 4.31 -2.32
N LEU A 22 -3.44 4.64 -1.03
CA LEU A 22 -4.59 4.57 -0.12
C LEU A 22 -5.66 5.59 -0.48
N MET A 23 -5.30 6.84 -0.77
CA MET A 23 -6.23 7.88 -1.21
C MET A 23 -7.02 7.43 -2.45
N TYR A 24 -6.33 6.78 -3.39
CA TYR A 24 -6.97 6.18 -4.57
C TYR A 24 -7.96 5.07 -4.18
N ALA A 25 -7.55 4.15 -3.31
CA ALA A 25 -8.39 3.07 -2.82
C ALA A 25 -9.63 3.60 -2.07
N VAL A 26 -9.45 4.59 -1.21
CA VAL A 26 -10.53 5.28 -0.47
C VAL A 26 -11.52 5.87 -1.44
N ALA A 27 -11.05 6.64 -2.42
CA ALA A 27 -11.96 7.32 -3.33
C ALA A 27 -12.64 6.38 -4.35
N ARG A 28 -12.12 5.16 -4.55
CA ARG A 28 -12.86 4.09 -5.26
C ARG A 28 -14.11 3.64 -4.50
N LEU A 29 -14.02 3.59 -3.17
CA LEU A 29 -15.06 3.12 -2.25
C LEU A 29 -15.97 4.25 -1.75
N VAL A 30 -15.44 5.47 -1.63
CA VAL A 30 -16.12 6.67 -1.12
C VAL A 30 -15.95 7.80 -2.14
N PRO A 31 -16.88 7.97 -3.10
CA PRO A 31 -16.73 8.93 -4.20
C PRO A 31 -16.58 10.40 -3.78
N THR A 32 -17.01 10.75 -2.56
CA THR A 32 -16.92 12.09 -1.97
C THR A 32 -15.61 12.36 -1.24
N ALA A 33 -14.71 11.37 -1.14
CA ALA A 33 -13.45 11.53 -0.43
C ALA A 33 -12.54 12.57 -1.10
N GLY A 34 -11.84 13.36 -0.28
CA GLY A 34 -10.86 14.33 -0.75
C GLY A 34 -9.69 13.65 -1.48
N THR A 35 -9.18 14.31 -2.52
CA THR A 35 -8.01 13.83 -3.30
C THR A 35 -6.93 14.91 -3.44
N GLY A 36 -7.00 15.94 -2.59
CA GLY A 36 -6.07 17.06 -2.59
C GLY A 36 -4.75 16.73 -1.89
N LEU A 37 -3.75 17.61 -2.05
CA LEU A 37 -2.44 17.47 -1.40
C LEU A 37 -2.55 17.39 0.14
N GLN A 38 -3.50 18.13 0.74
CA GLN A 38 -3.72 18.11 2.19
C GLN A 38 -4.13 16.71 2.68
N GLU A 39 -4.99 16.02 1.92
CA GLU A 39 -5.40 14.65 2.25
C GLU A 39 -4.25 13.66 2.08
N GLU A 40 -3.46 13.82 1.01
CA GLU A 40 -2.26 13.01 0.77
C GLU A 40 -1.24 13.13 1.92
N ILE A 41 -0.95 14.35 2.37
CA ILE A 41 -0.08 14.61 3.53
C ILE A 41 -0.73 14.11 4.82
N GLY A 42 -2.04 14.28 4.98
CA GLY A 42 -2.80 13.80 6.13
C GLY A 42 -2.65 12.29 6.31
N ILE A 43 -2.92 11.52 5.25
CA ILE A 43 -2.70 10.06 5.24
C ILE A 43 -1.25 9.73 5.59
N TRP A 44 -0.28 10.41 4.96
CA TRP A 44 1.13 10.15 5.24
C TRP A 44 1.48 10.38 6.71
N ARG A 45 1.01 11.47 7.34
CA ARG A 45 1.24 11.75 8.77
C ARG A 45 0.65 10.68 9.69
N GLU A 46 -0.42 10.03 9.27
CA GLU A 46 -1.05 8.94 10.03
C GLU A 46 -0.37 7.59 9.83
N ALA A 47 0.27 7.40 8.66
CA ALA A 47 0.73 6.11 8.19
C ALA A 47 2.26 5.96 8.12
N ASN A 48 3.02 7.04 8.29
CA ASN A 48 4.45 7.03 8.09
C ASN A 48 5.19 6.13 9.08
N THR A 49 6.34 5.68 8.64
CA THR A 49 7.38 5.11 9.49
C THR A 49 8.22 6.24 10.08
N VAL A 50 9.17 5.92 10.97
CA VAL A 50 10.12 6.92 11.48
C VAL A 50 11.33 7.05 10.57
N TYR A 51 11.77 5.95 9.97
CA TYR A 51 12.95 5.90 9.12
C TYR A 51 12.69 4.99 7.91
N MET A 52 13.24 5.38 6.77
CA MET A 52 13.26 4.56 5.55
C MET A 52 14.50 4.92 4.74
N GLY A 53 15.50 4.03 4.72
CA GLY A 53 16.79 4.35 4.11
C GLY A 53 17.41 5.63 4.68
N ALA A 54 17.86 6.52 3.79
CA ALA A 54 18.41 7.84 4.13
C ALA A 54 17.46 9.01 3.81
N GLY A 55 16.27 8.73 3.25
CA GLY A 55 15.32 9.74 2.80
C GLY A 55 14.19 9.98 3.80
N HIS A 56 13.18 10.73 3.36
CA HIS A 56 11.94 10.90 4.12
C HIS A 56 11.26 9.54 4.35
N PRO A 57 10.71 9.28 5.54
CA PRO A 57 10.05 8.01 5.80
C PRO A 57 8.79 7.87 4.95
N GLY A 58 8.64 6.74 4.27
CA GLY A 58 7.40 6.34 3.63
C GLY A 58 6.40 5.72 4.62
N CYS A 59 5.32 5.15 4.09
CA CYS A 59 4.25 4.53 4.88
C CYS A 59 4.52 3.06 5.22
N GLY A 60 4.12 2.63 6.42
CA GLY A 60 4.12 1.23 6.84
C GLY A 60 2.74 0.56 6.67
N PRO A 61 2.67 -0.78 6.61
CA PRO A 61 1.41 -1.49 6.36
C PRO A 61 0.34 -1.24 7.42
N TYR A 62 0.74 -1.25 8.70
CA TYR A 62 -0.17 -1.00 9.82
C TYR A 62 -0.63 0.45 9.88
N GLY A 63 0.26 1.40 9.56
CA GLY A 63 -0.08 2.81 9.44
C GLY A 63 -1.11 3.06 8.34
N LEU A 64 -0.91 2.47 7.16
CA LEU A 64 -1.89 2.55 6.06
C LEU A 64 -3.24 1.95 6.45
N ALA A 65 -3.23 0.78 7.10
CA ALA A 65 -4.46 0.15 7.56
C ALA A 65 -5.19 1.03 8.59
N LEU A 66 -4.48 1.64 9.53
CA LEU A 66 -5.04 2.58 10.50
C LEU A 66 -5.64 3.83 9.84
N ALA A 67 -4.91 4.43 8.90
CA ALA A 67 -5.40 5.57 8.12
C ALA A 67 -6.69 5.20 7.36
N ALA A 68 -6.81 3.97 6.85
CA ALA A 68 -8.04 3.49 6.24
C ALA A 68 -9.19 3.36 7.27
N ARG A 69 -8.93 2.82 8.47
CA ARG A 69 -9.93 2.72 9.55
C ARG A 69 -10.46 4.08 9.97
N ARG A 70 -9.58 5.10 10.06
CA ARG A 70 -9.97 6.49 10.37
C ARG A 70 -10.92 7.09 9.33
N ARG A 71 -10.91 6.57 8.11
CA ARG A 71 -11.80 6.94 7.01
C ARG A 71 -13.06 6.06 6.93
N GLY A 72 -13.35 5.28 7.99
CA GLY A 72 -14.54 4.44 8.07
C GLY A 72 -14.49 3.14 7.26
N LEU A 73 -13.34 2.82 6.66
CA LEU A 73 -13.19 1.60 5.85
C LEU A 73 -12.82 0.39 6.72
N GLN A 74 -13.12 -0.81 6.23
CA GLN A 74 -12.51 -2.03 6.76
C GLN A 74 -11.09 -2.15 6.23
N ALA A 75 -10.18 -2.69 7.04
CA ALA A 75 -8.79 -2.87 6.62
C ALA A 75 -8.22 -4.21 7.10
N SER A 76 -7.27 -4.74 6.34
CA SER A 76 -6.48 -5.91 6.73
C SER A 76 -5.05 -5.81 6.22
N VAL A 77 -4.12 -6.41 6.94
CA VAL A 77 -2.71 -6.55 6.59
C VAL A 77 -2.41 -8.03 6.36
N LEU A 78 -1.69 -8.31 5.28
CA LEU A 78 -1.09 -9.61 4.99
C LEU A 78 0.41 -9.42 4.85
N ARG A 79 1.21 -10.27 5.50
CA ARG A 79 2.68 -10.19 5.51
C ARG A 79 3.29 -11.57 5.50
N ASN A 80 4.48 -11.70 4.92
CA ASN A 80 5.21 -12.98 4.88
C ASN A 80 6.25 -13.14 6.00
N THR A 81 6.43 -12.13 6.86
CA THR A 81 7.44 -12.12 7.93
C THR A 81 6.93 -11.34 9.14
N ASP A 82 7.43 -11.67 10.34
CA ASP A 82 7.26 -10.89 11.59
C ASP A 82 8.35 -9.82 11.76
N ALA A 83 9.31 -9.72 10.83
CA ALA A 83 10.35 -8.70 10.89
C ALA A 83 9.76 -7.28 10.90
N VAL A 84 10.47 -6.36 11.56
CA VAL A 84 10.12 -4.95 11.56
C VAL A 84 10.15 -4.42 10.12
N PHE A 85 9.04 -3.85 9.69
CA PHE A 85 8.83 -3.45 8.30
C PHE A 85 9.97 -2.58 7.77
N LEU A 86 10.64 -3.03 6.70
CA LEU A 86 11.77 -2.35 6.05
C LEU A 86 12.96 -1.99 6.95
N ALA A 87 13.09 -2.56 8.15
CA ALA A 87 14.20 -2.25 9.05
C ALA A 87 15.59 -2.59 8.45
N ALA A 88 15.64 -3.54 7.51
CA ALA A 88 16.85 -3.90 6.77
C ALA A 88 17.37 -2.76 5.88
N THR A 89 16.56 -1.73 5.58
CA THR A 89 16.99 -0.54 4.83
C THR A 89 17.78 0.45 5.67
N VAL A 90 17.73 0.32 7.00
CA VAL A 90 18.30 1.30 7.93
C VAL A 90 19.56 0.74 8.57
N ARG A 91 20.67 1.48 8.42
CA ARG A 91 22.02 1.03 8.82
C ARG A 91 22.29 1.17 10.32
N LEU A 92 21.79 2.22 10.94
CA LEU A 92 22.08 2.52 12.35
C LEU A 92 21.24 1.64 13.29
N PRO A 93 21.87 0.88 14.21
CA PRO A 93 21.14 0.06 15.18
C PRO A 93 20.15 0.85 16.03
N ALA A 94 20.52 2.06 16.46
CA ALA A 94 19.66 2.94 17.25
C ALA A 94 18.36 3.30 16.48
N HIS A 95 18.46 3.61 15.19
CA HIS A 95 17.29 3.88 14.36
C HIS A 95 16.42 2.63 14.19
N ARG A 96 17.03 1.44 14.03
CA ARG A 96 16.27 0.17 13.96
C ARG A 96 15.52 -0.12 15.27
N ALA A 97 16.08 0.20 16.43
CA ALA A 97 15.40 0.06 17.72
C ALA A 97 14.16 0.98 17.80
N ILE A 98 14.27 2.23 17.34
CA ILE A 98 13.14 3.16 17.24
C ILE A 98 12.08 2.63 16.28
N MET A 99 12.49 2.14 15.09
CA MET A 99 11.56 1.52 14.14
C MET A 99 10.83 0.33 14.74
N ALA A 100 11.51 -0.51 15.53
CA ALA A 100 10.89 -1.66 16.17
C ALA A 100 9.80 -1.23 17.18
N SER A 101 10.09 -0.24 18.01
CA SER A 101 9.12 0.34 18.96
C SER A 101 7.90 0.89 18.24
N GLU A 102 8.09 1.73 17.22
CA GLU A 102 6.98 2.35 16.49
C GLU A 102 6.19 1.34 15.65
N HIS A 103 6.86 0.34 15.07
CA HIS A 103 6.18 -0.76 14.38
C HIS A 103 5.28 -1.54 15.33
N ALA A 104 5.75 -1.88 16.52
CA ALA A 104 4.96 -2.56 17.54
C ALA A 104 3.76 -1.71 17.99
N ARG A 105 3.97 -0.41 18.23
CA ARG A 105 2.91 0.54 18.58
C ARG A 105 1.83 0.63 17.50
N MET A 106 2.23 0.79 16.23
CA MET A 106 1.32 0.84 15.08
C MET A 106 0.56 -0.46 14.89
N ARG A 107 1.23 -1.61 15.00
CA ARG A 107 0.58 -2.91 14.93
C ARG A 107 -0.46 -3.07 16.03
N HIS A 108 -0.11 -2.74 17.28
CA HIS A 108 -1.05 -2.81 18.40
C HIS A 108 -2.28 -1.92 18.17
N ALA A 109 -2.07 -0.66 17.79
CA ALA A 109 -3.17 0.26 17.51
C ALA A 109 -4.05 -0.22 16.34
N ALA A 110 -3.45 -0.80 15.28
CA ALA A 110 -4.20 -1.36 14.16
C ALA A 110 -5.12 -2.50 14.61
N LEU A 111 -4.61 -3.43 15.40
CA LEU A 111 -5.39 -4.55 15.94
C LEU A 111 -6.54 -4.05 16.83
N GLN A 112 -6.29 -3.06 17.70
CA GLN A 112 -7.33 -2.44 18.52
C GLN A 112 -8.41 -1.74 17.68
N ALA A 113 -8.04 -1.16 16.54
CA ALA A 113 -8.98 -0.58 15.59
C ALA A 113 -9.76 -1.63 14.76
N GLY A 114 -9.53 -2.92 14.97
CA GLY A 114 -10.18 -4.02 14.26
C GLY A 114 -9.56 -4.35 12.90
N VAL A 115 -8.30 -3.95 12.66
CA VAL A 115 -7.55 -4.39 11.48
C VAL A 115 -7.25 -5.87 11.60
N ARG A 116 -7.62 -6.67 10.59
CA ARG A 116 -7.24 -8.08 10.51
C ARG A 116 -5.76 -8.19 10.12
N ASP A 117 -4.96 -8.94 10.87
CA ASP A 117 -3.54 -9.19 10.58
C ASP A 117 -3.33 -10.68 10.30
N ALA A 118 -2.66 -11.01 9.21
CA ALA A 118 -2.39 -12.40 8.85
C ALA A 118 -0.96 -12.57 8.34
N HIS A 119 -0.31 -13.62 8.81
CA HIS A 119 0.97 -14.09 8.31
C HIS A 119 0.71 -15.14 7.22
N ALA A 120 0.88 -14.77 5.96
CA ALA A 120 0.76 -15.69 4.84
C ALA A 120 1.51 -15.17 3.62
N ASP A 121 1.72 -16.05 2.65
CA ASP A 121 2.17 -15.63 1.33
C ASP A 121 1.15 -14.73 0.63
N ILE A 122 1.68 -13.79 -0.14
CA ILE A 122 0.91 -12.94 -1.04
C ILE A 122 1.01 -13.54 -2.44
N ASP A 123 -0.10 -14.15 -2.87
CA ASP A 123 -0.26 -14.78 -4.17
C ASP A 123 -1.45 -14.19 -4.95
N ARG A 124 -1.55 -14.56 -6.23
CA ARG A 124 -2.62 -14.07 -7.12
C ARG A 124 -4.01 -14.45 -6.63
N TRP A 125 -4.19 -15.62 -6.01
CA TRP A 125 -5.50 -16.13 -5.63
C TRP A 125 -6.07 -15.34 -4.47
N ARG A 126 -5.25 -15.06 -3.45
CA ARG A 126 -5.62 -14.20 -2.33
C ARG A 126 -5.92 -12.78 -2.78
N MET A 127 -5.16 -12.23 -3.72
CA MET A 127 -5.46 -10.91 -4.27
C MET A 127 -6.77 -10.92 -5.09
N SER A 128 -7.00 -11.94 -5.91
CA SER A 128 -8.24 -12.08 -6.70
C SER A 128 -9.47 -12.22 -5.81
N ASP A 129 -9.39 -13.02 -4.75
CA ASP A 129 -10.46 -13.18 -3.75
C ASP A 129 -10.82 -11.85 -3.06
N ARG A 130 -9.82 -11.03 -2.72
CA ARG A 130 -10.04 -9.70 -2.14
C ARG A 130 -10.73 -8.76 -3.13
N ILE A 131 -10.26 -8.72 -4.38
CA ILE A 131 -10.88 -7.91 -5.44
C ILE A 131 -12.32 -8.35 -5.70
N ALA A 132 -12.59 -9.67 -5.72
CA ALA A 132 -13.94 -10.22 -5.89
C ALA A 132 -14.88 -9.82 -4.74
N ARG A 133 -14.37 -9.62 -3.52
CA ARG A 133 -15.12 -9.07 -2.38
C ARG A 133 -15.26 -7.55 -2.39
N GLY A 134 -14.81 -6.88 -3.46
CA GLY A 134 -14.83 -5.43 -3.58
C GLY A 134 -13.73 -4.70 -2.78
N GLU A 135 -12.80 -5.44 -2.17
CA GLU A 135 -11.64 -4.83 -1.50
C GLU A 135 -10.64 -4.26 -2.52
N GLN A 136 -9.79 -3.34 -2.06
CA GLN A 136 -8.79 -2.62 -2.82
C GLN A 136 -7.39 -2.99 -2.27
N PRO A 137 -6.65 -3.91 -2.91
CA PRO A 137 -5.34 -4.35 -2.44
C PRO A 137 -4.24 -3.35 -2.79
N ILE A 138 -3.53 -2.86 -1.78
CA ILE A 138 -2.34 -2.02 -1.87
C ILE A 138 -1.13 -2.90 -1.54
N VAL A 139 -0.19 -3.03 -2.46
CA VAL A 139 0.87 -4.05 -2.41
C VAL A 139 2.25 -3.40 -2.41
N LEU A 140 3.12 -3.88 -1.53
CA LEU A 140 4.54 -3.52 -1.52
C LEU A 140 5.22 -4.15 -2.73
N VAL A 141 5.90 -3.32 -3.53
CA VAL A 141 6.69 -3.74 -4.67
C VAL A 141 8.09 -3.11 -4.64
N SER A 142 9.02 -3.70 -5.37
CA SER A 142 10.27 -3.07 -5.80
C SER A 142 10.15 -2.71 -7.27
N LEU A 143 10.16 -1.41 -7.56
CA LEU A 143 10.13 -0.93 -8.95
C LEU A 143 11.49 -1.01 -9.66
N ALA A 144 12.55 -1.49 -9.01
CA ALA A 144 13.89 -1.58 -9.60
C ALA A 144 13.93 -2.27 -10.97
N ARG A 145 13.11 -3.32 -11.17
CA ARG A 145 13.04 -4.02 -12.47
C ARG A 145 12.34 -3.21 -13.57
N LEU A 146 11.58 -2.18 -13.18
CA LEU A 146 10.78 -1.34 -14.07
C LEU A 146 11.36 0.06 -14.27
N THR A 147 12.07 0.60 -13.28
CA THR A 147 12.60 1.98 -13.29
C THR A 147 14.11 2.05 -13.03
N GLY A 148 14.74 0.95 -12.60
CA GLY A 148 16.13 0.93 -12.14
C GLY A 148 16.32 1.40 -10.69
N GLU A 149 15.29 1.98 -10.05
CA GLU A 149 15.41 2.52 -8.70
C GLU A 149 15.12 1.45 -7.62
N HIS A 150 16.08 1.25 -6.72
CA HIS A 150 15.99 0.29 -5.62
C HIS A 150 15.34 0.89 -4.37
N ALA A 151 14.09 1.36 -4.50
CA ALA A 151 13.28 1.86 -3.41
C ALA A 151 12.03 0.99 -3.18
N PRO A 152 11.58 0.82 -1.92
CA PRO A 152 10.30 0.17 -1.63
C PRO A 152 9.16 1.08 -2.08
N HIS A 153 8.14 0.51 -2.71
CA HIS A 153 7.05 1.29 -3.29
C HIS A 153 5.69 0.63 -3.06
N TRP A 154 4.64 1.44 -2.91
CA TRP A 154 3.28 0.95 -2.75
C TRP A 154 2.47 1.19 -4.02
N VAL A 155 1.82 0.16 -4.54
CA VAL A 155 0.93 0.24 -5.71
C VAL A 155 -0.46 -0.28 -5.38
N LEU A 156 -1.48 0.20 -6.08
CA LEU A 156 -2.85 -0.31 -5.95
C LEU A 156 -3.13 -1.34 -7.05
N VAL A 157 -3.43 -2.59 -6.70
CA VAL A 157 -3.86 -3.62 -7.65
C VAL A 157 -5.34 -3.39 -7.98
N ASP A 158 -5.67 -3.19 -9.25
CA ASP A 158 -7.04 -2.84 -9.67
C ASP A 158 -7.76 -3.95 -10.42
N ALA A 159 -7.04 -4.91 -10.99
CA ALA A 159 -7.59 -6.08 -11.65
C ALA A 159 -6.57 -7.22 -11.73
N ILE A 160 -7.07 -8.45 -11.72
CA ILE A 160 -6.32 -9.66 -12.00
C ILE A 160 -7.07 -10.43 -13.06
N THR A 161 -6.41 -10.73 -14.17
CA THR A 161 -6.93 -11.54 -15.27
C THR A 161 -6.29 -12.94 -15.22
N PRO A 162 -6.72 -13.90 -16.08
CA PRO A 162 -6.04 -15.19 -16.18
C PRO A 162 -4.54 -15.05 -16.43
N ASP A 163 -4.12 -14.06 -17.21
CA ASP A 163 -2.74 -13.93 -17.70
C ASP A 163 -1.92 -12.85 -16.95
N THR A 164 -2.60 -11.84 -16.40
CA THR A 164 -1.94 -10.61 -15.93
C THR A 164 -2.43 -10.12 -14.57
N VAL A 165 -1.55 -9.37 -13.92
CA VAL A 165 -1.88 -8.51 -12.78
C VAL A 165 -1.77 -7.06 -13.25
N ARG A 166 -2.84 -6.30 -13.02
CA ARG A 166 -2.90 -4.88 -13.35
C ARG A 166 -2.94 -4.03 -12.11
N PHE A 167 -2.06 -3.03 -12.06
CA PHE A 167 -1.90 -2.16 -10.91
C PHE A 167 -1.70 -0.71 -11.34
N ILE A 168 -1.97 0.19 -10.41
CA ILE A 168 -1.81 1.63 -10.55
C ILE A 168 -0.60 2.03 -9.71
N ASP A 169 0.43 2.50 -10.40
CA ASP A 169 1.61 3.12 -9.83
C ASP A 169 1.27 4.58 -9.47
N PRO A 170 1.33 4.99 -8.19
CA PRO A 170 1.04 6.37 -7.82
C PRO A 170 2.04 7.38 -8.39
N TRP A 171 3.24 6.94 -8.79
CA TRP A 171 4.25 7.77 -9.44
C TRP A 171 3.87 8.11 -10.89
N ASN A 172 4.01 9.36 -11.30
CA ASN A 172 3.85 9.78 -12.70
C ASN A 172 5.07 10.58 -13.13
N ASP A 173 5.94 9.94 -13.90
CA ASP A 173 7.10 10.60 -14.50
C ASP A 173 6.66 11.54 -15.63
N THR A 174 5.84 11.08 -16.60
CA THR A 174 5.68 11.86 -17.85
C THR A 174 4.42 11.60 -18.71
N GLY A 175 3.40 10.82 -18.27
CA GLY A 175 2.38 10.28 -19.21
C GLY A 175 0.88 10.43 -18.88
N GLY A 176 0.52 11.16 -17.83
CA GLY A 176 -0.88 11.36 -17.44
C GLY A 176 -1.54 10.14 -16.76
N PRO A 177 -2.85 10.17 -16.46
CA PRO A 177 -3.47 9.18 -15.59
C PRO A 177 -3.42 7.72 -16.07
N THR A 178 -3.37 7.50 -17.38
CA THR A 178 -3.28 6.17 -18.01
C THR A 178 -1.88 5.57 -17.95
N ALA A 179 -0.82 6.39 -18.00
CA ALA A 179 0.56 5.93 -17.92
C ALA A 179 0.94 5.30 -16.57
N ARG A 180 0.13 5.59 -15.54
CA ARG A 180 0.26 5.00 -14.20
C ARG A 180 -0.28 3.58 -14.09
N ARG A 181 -1.14 3.16 -15.02
CA ARG A 181 -1.69 1.81 -15.00
C ARG A 181 -0.70 0.90 -15.73
N ARG A 182 -0.13 -0.05 -15.00
CA ARG A 182 0.78 -1.07 -15.53
C ARG A 182 0.10 -2.43 -15.48
N GLU A 183 0.46 -3.27 -16.44
CA GLU A 183 -0.05 -4.62 -16.54
C GLU A 183 1.12 -5.56 -16.84
N VAL A 184 1.29 -6.59 -16.03
CA VAL A 184 2.42 -7.52 -16.13
C VAL A 184 1.94 -8.95 -15.94
N ALA A 185 2.66 -9.93 -16.48
CA ALA A 185 2.38 -11.34 -16.23
C ALA A 185 2.50 -11.68 -14.73
N HIS A 186 1.73 -12.67 -14.27
CA HIS A 186 1.73 -13.12 -12.86
C HIS A 186 3.13 -13.38 -12.30
N GLY A 187 3.98 -14.04 -13.09
CA GLY A 187 5.36 -14.35 -12.70
C GLY A 187 6.22 -13.09 -12.50
N GLU A 188 6.04 -12.06 -13.32
CA GLU A 188 6.74 -10.79 -13.13
C GLU A 188 6.19 -10.03 -11.92
N PHE A 189 4.87 -10.00 -11.72
CA PHE A 189 4.28 -9.40 -10.53
C PHE A 189 4.84 -10.05 -9.25
N ALA A 190 4.92 -11.38 -9.20
CA ALA A 190 5.50 -12.11 -8.06
C ALA A 190 7.00 -11.81 -7.83
N ARG A 191 7.75 -11.41 -8.87
CA ARG A 191 9.15 -10.98 -8.72
C ARG A 191 9.26 -9.57 -8.17
N ILE A 192 8.38 -8.65 -8.58
CA ILE A 192 8.39 -7.27 -8.09
C ILE A 192 7.67 -7.10 -6.75
N ALA A 193 6.70 -7.95 -6.40
CA ALA A 193 5.92 -7.90 -5.15
C ALA A 193 6.70 -8.46 -3.94
N ARG A 194 7.96 -8.05 -3.82
CA ARG A 194 8.85 -8.32 -2.70
C ARG A 194 9.93 -7.24 -2.64
N PHE A 195 10.49 -7.00 -1.47
CA PHE A 195 11.57 -6.02 -1.29
C PHE A 195 12.68 -6.55 -0.38
N GLY A 196 13.92 -6.12 -0.66
CA GLY A 196 15.09 -6.41 0.18
C GLY A 196 15.55 -7.87 0.18
N ARG A 197 16.61 -8.13 0.96
CA ARG A 197 17.31 -9.43 0.99
C ARG A 197 16.48 -10.58 1.55
N ILE A 198 15.55 -10.27 2.45
CA ILE A 198 14.64 -11.27 3.05
C ILE A 198 13.39 -11.51 2.19
N GLY A 199 13.27 -10.84 1.04
CA GLY A 199 12.09 -10.94 0.17
C GLY A 199 10.80 -10.54 0.90
N GLU A 200 10.86 -9.43 1.64
CA GLU A 200 9.75 -8.92 2.43
C GLU A 200 8.55 -8.59 1.52
N ARG A 201 7.37 -9.06 1.90
CA ARG A 201 6.12 -8.82 1.18
C ARG A 201 5.07 -8.33 2.16
N ALA A 202 4.33 -7.32 1.75
CA ALA A 202 3.22 -6.79 2.49
C ALA A 202 2.08 -6.38 1.54
N LEU A 203 0.85 -6.61 2.01
CA LEU A 203 -0.37 -6.20 1.33
C LEU A 203 -1.30 -5.60 2.38
N VAL A 204 -1.83 -4.41 2.07
CA VAL A 204 -2.90 -3.76 2.83
C VAL A 204 -4.15 -3.81 1.96
N SER A 205 -5.21 -4.45 2.43
CA SER A 205 -6.49 -4.49 1.71
C SER A 205 -7.50 -3.62 2.43
N VAL A 206 -8.17 -2.74 1.69
CA VAL A 206 -9.23 -1.87 2.24
C VAL A 206 -10.57 -2.16 1.56
N GLY A 207 -11.65 -2.20 2.33
CA GLY A 207 -13.00 -2.48 1.85
C GLY A 207 -14.01 -1.51 2.44
N ALA A 208 -15.22 -1.47 1.88
CA ALA A 208 -16.28 -0.63 2.40
C ALA A 208 -16.50 -0.88 3.91
N GLY A 209 -16.78 0.18 4.66
CA GLY A 209 -17.25 0.06 6.04
C GLY A 209 -18.52 -0.78 6.10
N ARG A 210 -18.77 -1.45 7.24
CA ARG A 210 -20.12 -1.96 7.48
C ARG A 210 -20.99 -0.73 7.66
N SER A 211 -22.00 -0.54 6.80
CA SER A 211 -23.07 0.41 7.08
C SER A 211 -23.63 0.04 8.45
N SER A 212 -23.57 0.93 9.42
CA SER A 212 -24.39 0.80 10.61
C SER A 212 -25.83 0.91 10.12
N THR A 213 -26.48 -0.23 9.87
CA THR A 213 -27.94 -0.30 9.93
C THR A 213 -28.28 0.02 11.38
N SER A 214 -28.57 1.30 11.64
CA SER A 214 -29.37 1.74 12.78
C SER A 214 -30.80 1.26 12.57
#